data_AF-A0A0D7WXV6-F1
#
_entry.id   AF-A0A0D7WXV6-F1
#
_cell.length_a   1.000
_cell.length_b   1.000
_cell.length_c   1.000
_cell.angle_alpha   90.00
_cell.angle_beta   90.00
_cell.angle_gamma   90.00
#
_symmetry.space_group_name_H-M   'P 1'
#
loop_
_entity.id
_entity.type
_entity.pdbx_description
1 polymer ?
#
loop_
_entity_poly.entity_id
_entity_poly.type
_entity_poly.pdbx_seq_one_letter_code
_entity_poly.pdbx_strand_id
1 'polypeptide(L)'
;MVSCGLDFYEICKNGIKPVVEFTEGAQNYESFDPGMRARLVSMWRGEDECFGCEFDFSEFEGYNKSIETPIWVGKRNDESLKWSETLYYPKDKIVKFYIGEKEEEFFVLIENMKPFLDFKESNSRKSYVQWLEERYLKYV
;
A
#
# COMPACT_ATOMS: atom_id res chain seq x y z
N MET A 1 8.80 15.56 -0.12
CA MET A 1 8.63 14.25 -0.79
C MET A 1 8.94 13.21 0.26
N VAL A 2 7.97 12.35 0.58
CA VAL A 2 8.11 11.26 1.56
C VAL A 2 8.91 10.16 0.88
N SER A 3 10.05 9.72 1.42
CA SER A 3 10.82 8.63 0.81
C SER A 3 10.13 7.29 1.10
N CYS A 4 9.92 6.50 0.04
CA CYS A 4 8.90 5.46 0.01
C CYS A 4 9.15 4.24 0.92
N GLY A 5 10.37 4.08 1.46
CA GLY A 5 10.70 2.94 2.33
C GLY A 5 10.56 3.23 3.82
N LEU A 6 11.32 4.22 4.33
CA LEU A 6 11.44 4.47 5.78
C LEU A 6 10.19 5.11 6.40
N ASP A 7 9.54 6.02 5.68
CA ASP A 7 8.37 6.71 6.22
C ASP A 7 7.15 5.78 6.30
N PHE A 8 6.93 4.93 5.31
CA PHE A 8 5.82 3.97 5.30
C PHE A 8 5.99 2.85 6.31
N TYR A 9 7.21 2.35 6.48
CA TYR A 9 7.51 1.40 7.53
C TYR A 9 7.16 1.96 8.92
N GLU A 10 7.55 3.20 9.21
CA GLU A 10 7.22 3.85 10.48
C GLU A 10 5.72 4.16 10.63
N ILE A 11 5.02 4.53 9.55
CA ILE A 11 3.55 4.69 9.54
C ILE A 11 2.89 3.38 9.98
N CYS A 12 3.24 2.27 9.34
CA CYS A 12 2.68 0.95 9.64
C CYS A 12 3.02 0.48 11.05
N LYS A 13 4.25 0.71 11.51
CA LYS A 13 4.70 0.38 12.87
C LYS A 13 3.93 1.13 13.96
N ASN A 14 3.41 2.32 13.65
CA ASN A 14 2.54 3.09 14.54
C ASN A 14 1.05 2.64 14.47
N GLY A 15 0.76 1.55 13.77
CA GLY A 15 -0.58 0.95 13.65
C GLY A 15 -1.47 1.62 12.61
N ILE A 16 -0.93 2.55 11.82
CA ILE A 16 -1.66 3.24 10.76
C ILE A 16 -1.64 2.34 9.52
N LYS A 17 -2.80 2.17 8.88
CA LYS A 17 -2.95 1.36 7.65
C LYS A 17 -3.38 2.27 6.51
N PRO A 18 -2.45 3.03 5.90
CA PRO A 18 -2.82 4.04 4.94
C PRO A 18 -3.38 3.42 3.66
N VAL A 19 -4.23 4.16 2.94
CA VAL A 19 -4.56 3.84 1.55
C VAL A 19 -3.44 4.35 0.66
N VAL A 20 -2.97 3.46 -0.20
CA VAL A 20 -1.96 3.73 -1.21
C VAL A 20 -2.54 3.54 -2.60
N GLU A 21 -1.95 4.21 -3.58
CA GLU A 21 -2.22 4.07 -5.00
C GLU A 21 -0.93 3.63 -5.71
N PHE A 22 -0.99 2.54 -6.46
CA PHE A 22 0.16 2.02 -7.22
C PHE A 22 0.47 2.96 -8.39
N THR A 23 1.75 3.23 -8.62
CA THR A 23 2.18 4.15 -9.70
C THR A 23 2.63 3.36 -10.94
N GLU A 24 3.12 4.08 -11.96
CA GLU A 24 3.82 3.49 -13.11
C GLU A 24 5.01 2.60 -12.71
N GLY A 25 5.67 2.88 -11.58
CA GLY A 25 6.75 2.04 -11.05
C GLY A 25 6.30 0.60 -10.73
N ALA A 26 5.00 0.40 -10.50
CA ALA A 26 4.43 -0.92 -10.27
C ALA A 26 4.18 -1.73 -11.56
N GLN A 27 4.20 -1.11 -12.75
CA GLN A 27 3.95 -1.79 -14.03
C GLN A 27 4.96 -2.89 -14.36
N ASN A 28 6.16 -2.82 -13.78
CA ASN A 28 7.16 -3.89 -13.91
C ASN A 28 6.68 -5.22 -13.31
N TYR A 29 5.57 -5.18 -12.58
CA TYR A 29 4.96 -6.31 -11.93
C TYR A 29 3.56 -6.53 -12.51
N GLU A 30 3.35 -7.67 -13.15
CA GLU A 30 2.12 -8.04 -13.90
C GLU A 30 0.83 -8.02 -13.06
N SER A 31 0.93 -7.83 -11.75
CA SER A 31 -0.18 -7.83 -10.78
C SER A 31 -0.67 -6.43 -10.40
N PHE A 32 0.07 -5.35 -10.67
CA PHE A 32 -0.27 -4.03 -10.16
C PHE A 32 -0.39 -3.02 -11.30
N ASP A 33 -1.62 -2.76 -11.75
CA ASP A 33 -1.87 -1.69 -12.71
C ASP A 33 -1.78 -0.31 -12.02
N PRO A 34 -1.19 0.71 -12.68
CA PRO A 34 -1.17 2.07 -12.14
C PRO A 34 -2.57 2.60 -11.87
N GLY A 35 -2.71 3.32 -10.76
CA GLY A 35 -3.99 3.83 -10.29
C GLY A 35 -4.78 2.81 -9.45
N MET A 36 -4.35 1.54 -9.35
CA MET A 36 -4.93 0.60 -8.39
C MET A 36 -4.72 1.08 -6.96
N ARG A 37 -5.64 0.71 -6.08
CA ARG A 37 -5.63 1.12 -4.67
C ARG A 37 -5.70 -0.07 -3.74
N ALA A 38 -5.02 0.05 -2.61
CA ALA A 38 -5.07 -0.91 -1.52
C ALA A 38 -4.83 -0.23 -0.18
N ARG A 39 -5.28 -0.88 0.90
CA ARG A 39 -4.79 -0.60 2.26
C ARG A 39 -3.43 -1.25 2.42
N LEU A 40 -2.41 -0.47 2.79
CA LEU A 40 -1.14 -1.02 3.27
C LEU A 40 -1.34 -1.48 4.71
N VAL A 41 -1.48 -2.80 4.91
CA VAL A 41 -1.83 -3.42 6.20
C VAL A 41 -0.63 -3.52 7.11
N SER A 42 0.52 -3.90 6.55
CA SER A 42 1.76 -4.02 7.29
C SER A 42 2.98 -3.90 6.38
N MET A 43 4.11 -3.51 6.97
CA MET A 43 5.43 -3.59 6.35
C MET A 43 6.42 -4.20 7.33
N TRP A 44 7.36 -4.98 6.82
CA TRP A 44 8.48 -5.55 7.58
C TRP A 44 9.78 -5.46 6.78
N ARG A 45 10.91 -5.51 7.47
CA ARG A 45 12.21 -5.60 6.80
C ARG A 45 12.42 -7.03 6.32
N GLY A 46 12.68 -7.18 5.02
CA GLY A 46 13.10 -8.43 4.41
C GLY A 46 14.62 -8.60 4.47
N GLU A 47 15.10 -9.66 3.81
CA GLU A 47 16.52 -9.86 3.51
C GLU A 47 16.93 -8.97 2.31
N ASP A 48 18.23 -8.75 2.12
CA ASP A 48 18.83 -8.06 0.95
C ASP A 48 18.24 -6.69 0.60
N GLU A 49 18.16 -5.76 1.58
CA GLU A 49 17.70 -4.38 1.36
C GLU A 49 16.30 -4.29 0.72
N CYS A 50 15.39 -5.18 1.10
CA CYS A 50 13.99 -5.18 0.66
C CYS A 50 13.03 -4.93 1.83
N PHE A 51 11.90 -4.30 1.54
CA PHE A 51 10.74 -4.25 2.43
C PHE A 51 9.70 -5.27 1.98
N GLY A 52 9.25 -6.12 2.89
CA GLY A 52 8.04 -6.90 2.70
C GLY A 52 6.82 -6.06 3.04
N CYS A 53 5.80 -6.09 2.20
CA CYS A 53 4.56 -5.35 2.32
C CYS A 53 3.38 -6.30 2.26
N GLU A 54 2.33 -6.00 3.02
CA GLU A 54 1.03 -6.67 2.92
C GLU A 54 -0.03 -5.64 2.54
N PHE A 55 -0.72 -5.89 1.43
CA PHE A 55 -1.78 -5.05 0.88
C PHE A 55 -3.12 -5.75 0.96
N ASP A 56 -4.16 -5.02 1.36
CA ASP A 56 -5.55 -5.46 1.32
C ASP A 56 -6.32 -4.67 0.26
N PHE A 57 -6.82 -5.39 -0.75
CA PHE A 57 -7.56 -4.84 -1.87
C PHE A 57 -9.08 -4.86 -1.67
N SER A 58 -9.59 -5.41 -0.57
CA SER A 58 -11.02 -5.65 -0.34
C SER A 58 -11.87 -4.40 -0.47
N GLU A 59 -11.39 -3.27 0.06
CA GLU A 59 -12.08 -1.96 0.03
C GLU A 59 -12.21 -1.41 -1.41
N PHE A 60 -11.30 -1.80 -2.31
CA PHE A 60 -11.15 -1.20 -3.65
C PHE A 60 -11.39 -2.20 -4.80
N GLU A 61 -11.84 -3.41 -4.53
CA GLU A 61 -11.95 -4.48 -5.54
C GLU A 61 -12.71 -4.03 -6.80
N GLY A 62 -13.91 -3.45 -6.62
CA GLY A 62 -14.72 -2.99 -7.75
C GLY A 62 -14.06 -1.87 -8.55
N TYR A 63 -13.38 -0.94 -7.87
CA TYR A 63 -12.63 0.14 -8.50
C TYR A 63 -11.44 -0.41 -9.29
N ASN A 64 -10.62 -1.27 -8.67
CA ASN A 64 -9.43 -1.84 -9.31
C ASN A 64 -9.79 -2.67 -10.55
N LYS A 65 -10.84 -3.50 -10.48
CA LYS A 65 -11.32 -4.28 -11.65
C LYS A 65 -11.74 -3.41 -12.85
N SER A 66 -12.17 -2.18 -12.60
CA SER A 66 -12.59 -1.25 -13.64
C SER A 66 -11.43 -0.66 -14.44
N ILE A 67 -10.22 -0.66 -13.87
CA ILE A 67 -9.01 -0.08 -14.48
C ILE A 67 -7.96 -1.12 -14.89
N GLU A 68 -8.15 -2.39 -14.52
CA GLU A 68 -7.25 -3.49 -14.87
C GLU A 68 -6.98 -3.61 -16.37
N THR A 69 -5.69 -3.77 -16.71
CA THR A 69 -5.26 -4.01 -18.08
C THR A 69 -5.23 -5.52 -18.35
N PRO A 70 -5.86 -6.01 -19.44
CA PRO A 70 -5.79 -7.42 -19.80
C PRO A 70 -4.44 -7.73 -20.45
N ILE A 71 -3.42 -8.04 -19.64
CA ILE A 71 -2.06 -8.37 -20.10
C ILE A 71 -1.67 -9.83 -19.86
N TRP A 72 -2.46 -10.59 -19.10
CA TRP A 72 -2.14 -11.98 -18.78
C TRP A 72 -2.54 -12.91 -19.93
N VAL A 73 -1.58 -13.62 -20.53
CA VAL A 73 -1.89 -14.54 -21.63
C VAL A 73 -2.60 -15.78 -21.10
N GLY A 74 -3.89 -15.92 -21.41
CA GLY A 74 -4.68 -17.10 -21.07
C GLY A 74 -4.20 -18.33 -21.85
N LYS A 75 -4.15 -19.50 -21.19
CA LYS A 75 -3.80 -20.79 -21.84
C LYS A 75 -4.81 -21.28 -22.88
N ARG A 76 -5.93 -20.57 -23.07
CA ARG A 76 -7.03 -20.97 -23.96
C ARG A 76 -7.35 -19.78 -24.87
N ASN A 77 -7.10 -19.95 -26.16
CA ASN A 77 -7.47 -19.04 -27.25
C ASN A 77 -6.73 -17.69 -27.34
N ASP A 78 -5.56 -17.52 -26.74
CA ASP A 78 -4.79 -16.25 -26.77
C ASP A 78 -5.57 -15.04 -26.25
N GLU A 79 -6.63 -15.25 -25.47
CA GLU A 79 -7.37 -14.17 -24.83
C GLU A 79 -6.55 -13.61 -23.67
N SER A 80 -6.27 -12.32 -23.72
CA SER A 80 -5.62 -11.62 -22.62
C SER A 80 -6.62 -11.43 -21.47
N LEU A 81 -6.22 -11.87 -20.28
CA LEU A 81 -7.00 -11.79 -19.05
C LEU A 81 -6.52 -10.61 -18.20
N LYS A 82 -7.45 -10.02 -17.46
CA LYS A 82 -7.14 -9.13 -16.33
C LYS A 82 -6.58 -9.95 -15.18
N TRP A 83 -5.76 -9.33 -14.33
CA TRP A 83 -5.20 -10.04 -13.17
C TRP A 83 -6.29 -10.69 -12.31
N SER A 84 -7.40 -9.98 -12.04
CA SER A 84 -8.56 -10.50 -11.29
C SER A 84 -9.29 -11.68 -11.90
N GLU A 85 -9.07 -11.96 -13.19
CA GLU A 85 -9.64 -13.09 -13.91
C GLU A 85 -8.70 -14.32 -13.89
N THR A 86 -7.47 -14.13 -13.43
CA THR A 86 -6.48 -15.20 -13.34
C THR A 86 -6.61 -16.01 -12.05
N LEU A 87 -6.00 -17.20 -12.05
CA LEU A 87 -5.85 -18.02 -10.85
C LEU A 87 -4.84 -17.43 -9.84
N TYR A 88 -4.09 -16.40 -10.24
CA TYR A 88 -3.08 -15.74 -9.40
C TYR A 88 -3.67 -14.62 -8.56
N TYR A 89 -4.91 -14.19 -8.84
CA TYR A 89 -5.57 -13.20 -8.01
C TYR A 89 -5.90 -13.78 -6.62
N PRO A 90 -5.50 -13.12 -5.52
CA PRO A 90 -5.74 -13.64 -4.17
C PRO A 90 -7.24 -13.71 -3.88
N LYS A 91 -7.71 -14.87 -3.42
CA LYS A 91 -9.13 -15.09 -3.09
C LYS A 91 -9.58 -14.26 -1.89
N ASP A 92 -8.69 -14.06 -0.93
CA ASP A 92 -8.87 -13.24 0.26
C ASP A 92 -8.54 -11.77 0.04
N LYS A 93 -8.14 -11.38 -1.20
CA LYS A 93 -7.76 -10.01 -1.57
C LYS A 93 -6.53 -9.47 -0.84
N ILE A 94 -5.77 -10.35 -0.20
CA ILE A 94 -4.53 -10.00 0.50
C ILE A 94 -3.34 -10.38 -0.37
N VAL A 95 -2.43 -9.44 -0.55
CA VAL A 95 -1.19 -9.66 -1.31
C VAL A 95 0.00 -9.38 -0.42
N LYS A 96 0.94 -10.32 -0.39
CA LYS A 96 2.27 -10.08 0.19
C LYS A 96 3.26 -9.88 -0.93
N PHE A 97 4.06 -8.83 -0.83
CA PHE A 97 4.95 -8.42 -1.90
C PHE A 97 6.26 -7.86 -1.34
N TYR A 98 7.37 -8.09 -2.04
CA TYR A 98 8.68 -7.56 -1.65
C TYR A 98 9.08 -6.45 -2.60
N ILE A 99 9.44 -5.30 -2.04
CA ILE A 99 9.83 -4.10 -2.76
C ILE A 99 11.27 -3.80 -2.37
N GLY A 100 12.15 -3.60 -3.36
CA GLY A 100 13.52 -3.18 -3.07
C GLY A 100 13.55 -1.79 -2.45
N GLU A 101 14.49 -1.51 -1.53
CA GLU A 101 14.63 -0.18 -0.89
C GLU A 101 14.79 0.97 -1.90
N LYS A 102 15.26 0.67 -3.11
CA LYS A 102 15.48 1.63 -4.20
C LYS A 102 14.27 1.85 -5.11
N GLU A 103 13.18 1.11 -4.94
CA GLU A 103 11.95 1.31 -5.71
C GLU A 103 11.12 2.43 -5.08
N GLU A 104 11.65 3.66 -5.15
CA GLU A 104 11.11 4.85 -4.49
C GLU A 104 9.72 5.27 -4.99
N GLU A 105 9.17 4.63 -6.03
CA GLU A 105 7.94 5.04 -6.67
C GLU A 105 6.87 3.95 -6.73
N PHE A 106 7.05 2.75 -6.17
CA PHE A 106 6.11 1.64 -6.39
C PHE A 106 4.63 1.97 -6.01
N PHE A 107 4.41 2.75 -4.95
CA PHE A 107 3.10 3.33 -4.63
C PHE A 107 3.24 4.72 -4.00
N VAL A 108 2.15 5.49 -4.01
CA VAL A 108 2.02 6.77 -3.30
C VAL A 108 0.88 6.73 -2.32
N LEU A 109 0.92 7.61 -1.33
CA LEU A 109 -0.15 7.72 -0.34
C LEU A 109 -1.24 8.68 -0.84
N ILE A 110 -2.50 8.28 -0.74
CA ILE A 110 -3.65 9.09 -1.19
C ILE A 110 -4.57 9.57 -0.05
N GLU A 111 -4.23 9.27 1.20
CA GLU A 111 -4.93 9.77 2.40
C GLU A 111 -4.28 11.04 3.01
N ASN A 112 -5.04 11.76 3.83
CA ASN A 112 -4.51 12.93 4.53
C ASN A 112 -3.63 12.51 5.72
N MET A 113 -2.31 12.65 5.58
CA MET A 113 -1.34 12.30 6.62
C MET A 113 -0.96 13.45 7.55
N LYS A 114 -1.65 14.60 7.46
CA LYS A 114 -1.34 15.76 8.30
C LYS A 114 -1.24 15.41 9.80
N PRO A 115 -2.15 14.63 10.41
CA PRO A 115 -2.03 14.28 11.83
C PRO A 115 -0.76 13.49 12.17
N PHE A 116 -0.31 12.61 11.28
CA PHE A 116 0.92 11.84 11.47
C PHE A 116 2.18 12.69 11.27
N LEU A 117 2.18 13.60 10.29
CA LEU A 117 3.26 14.56 10.09
C LEU A 117 3.39 15.49 11.30
N ASP A 118 2.26 16.04 11.78
CA ASP A 118 2.21 16.84 13.01
C ASP A 118 2.78 16.04 14.21
N PHE A 119 2.50 14.73 14.29
CA PHE A 119 3.06 13.86 15.34
C PHE A 119 4.58 13.73 15.23
N LYS A 120 5.13 13.46 14.04
CA LYS A 120 6.58 13.38 13.81
C LYS A 120 7.28 14.70 14.17
N GLU A 121 6.71 15.83 13.76
CA GLU A 121 7.27 17.16 14.05
C GLU A 121 7.20 17.53 15.54
N SER A 122 6.24 16.98 16.28
CA SER A 122 6.07 17.29 17.71
C SER A 122 7.19 16.76 18.60
N ASN A 123 8.04 15.84 18.13
CA ASN A 123 9.05 15.13 18.94
C ASN A 123 8.48 14.54 20.25
N SER A 124 7.20 14.14 20.22
CA SER A 124 6.52 13.58 21.39
C SER A 124 7.13 12.24 21.79
N ARG A 125 7.24 12.00 23.10
CA ARG A 125 7.62 10.69 23.66
C ARG A 125 6.44 9.72 23.81
N LYS A 126 5.23 10.15 23.45
CA LYS A 126 3.99 9.36 23.57
C LYS A 126 3.80 8.49 22.34
N SER A 127 2.99 7.43 22.46
CA SER A 127 2.53 6.71 21.28
C SER A 127 1.69 7.62 20.39
N TYR A 128 1.60 7.30 19.10
CA TYR A 128 0.77 8.06 18.15
C TYR A 128 -0.68 8.17 18.63
N VAL A 129 -1.24 7.08 19.15
CA VAL A 129 -2.61 7.04 19.71
C VAL A 129 -2.74 8.00 20.90
N GLN A 130 -1.85 7.89 21.90
CA GLN A 130 -1.87 8.77 23.07
C GLN A 130 -1.74 10.25 22.69
N TRP A 131 -0.93 10.55 21.67
CA TRP A 131 -0.78 11.91 21.15
C TRP A 131 -2.06 12.42 20.47
N LEU A 132 -2.74 11.57 19.69
CA LEU A 132 -4.03 11.90 19.09
C LEU A 132 -5.11 12.14 20.15
N GLU A 133 -5.21 11.27 21.15
CA GLU A 133 -6.19 11.36 22.22
C GLU A 133 -6.07 12.72 22.93
N GLU A 134 -4.87 13.15 23.29
CA GLU A 134 -4.68 14.45 23.94
C GLU A 134 -4.97 15.66 23.07
N ARG A 135 -4.81 15.53 21.75
CA ARG A 135 -4.98 16.65 20.83
C ARG A 135 -6.43 16.80 20.36
N TYR A 136 -7.13 15.68 20.20
CA TYR A 136 -8.44 15.63 19.55
C TYR A 136 -9.57 15.14 20.47
N LEU A 137 -9.29 14.52 21.62
CA LEU A 137 -10.32 14.06 22.58
C LEU A 137 -10.45 14.96 23.82
N LYS A 138 -9.81 16.13 23.86
CA LYS A 138 -9.84 17.05 25.03
C LYS A 138 -11.22 17.67 25.39
N TYR A 139 -12.31 17.24 24.76
CA TYR A 139 -13.66 17.78 24.99
C TYR A 139 -14.75 16.71 24.96
N VAL A 140 -14.59 15.64 25.75
CA VAL A 140 -15.71 14.79 26.16
C VAL A 140 -16.01 15.02 27.63
#